data_AF-A0A151TXX3-F1
#
_entry.id   AF-A0A151TXX3-F1
#
_cell.length_a   1.000
_cell.length_b   1.000
_cell.length_c   1.000
_cell.angle_alpha   90.00
_cell.angle_beta   90.00
_cell.angle_gamma   90.00
#
_symmetry.space_group_name_H-M   'P 1'
#
loop_
_entity.id
_entity.type
_entity.pdbx_description
1 polymer ?
#
loop_
_entity_poly.entity_id
_entity_poly.type
_entity_poly.pdbx_seq_one_letter_code
_entity_poly.pdbx_strand_id
1 'polypeptide(L)' 'MEVPLPTTWKSLNIERYDGTTDPDEHIDAYITQINLYTNGDAIMCRVFPTSLKGAALSWYTQLPSRSVDNFNTLV' A
#
# COMPACT_ATOMS: atom_id res chain seq x y z
N MET A 1 -6.77 -10.29 -15.05
CA MET A 1 -7.98 -10.34 -14.19
C MET A 1 -7.63 -9.52 -12.97
N GLU A 2 -8.36 -8.43 -12.67
CA GLU A 2 -8.15 -7.74 -11.40
C GLU A 2 -8.62 -8.63 -10.26
N VAL A 3 -7.82 -8.77 -9.20
CA VAL A 3 -8.25 -9.46 -8.00
C VAL A 3 -9.23 -8.53 -7.25
N PRO A 4 -10.48 -8.98 -7.01
CA PRO A 4 -11.43 -8.18 -6.24
C PRO A 4 -10.95 -8.02 -4.80
N LEU A 5 -11.24 -6.86 -4.20
CA LEU A 5 -11.01 -6.66 -2.77
C LEU A 5 -11.91 -7.60 -1.95
N PRO A 6 -11.45 -8.09 -0.79
CA PRO A 6 -12.31 -8.85 0.12
C PRO A 6 -13.57 -8.07 0.48
N THR A 7 -14.72 -8.72 0.57
CA THR A 7 -16.01 -8.07 0.92
C THR A 7 -16.02 -7.48 2.33
N THR A 8 -15.14 -7.95 3.21
CA THR A 8 -14.91 -7.42 4.56
C THR A 8 -13.98 -6.22 4.59
N TRP A 9 -13.43 -5.80 3.45
CA TRP A 9 -12.46 -4.71 3.34
C TRP A 9 -13.03 -3.43 3.96
N LYS A 10 -12.26 -2.86 4.89
CA LYS A 10 -12.48 -1.52 5.43
C LYS A 10 -11.22 -0.71 5.13
N SER A 11 -11.37 0.62 5.08
CA SER A 11 -10.22 1.51 4.96
C SER A 11 -9.16 1.13 5.98
N LEU A 12 -7.89 1.21 5.56
CA LEU A 12 -6.77 1.10 6.48
C LEU A 12 -6.90 2.21 7.53
N ASN A 13 -6.83 1.81 8.80
CA ASN A 13 -6.78 2.69 9.96
C ASN A 13 -5.32 2.80 10.43
N ILE A 14 -4.49 3.42 9.60
CA ILE A 14 -3.09 3.80 9.88
C ILE A 14 -2.91 5.27 9.53
N GLU A 15 -1.91 5.90 10.10
CA GLU A 15 -1.53 7.23 9.66
C GLU A 15 -1.00 7.18 8.23
N ARG A 16 -1.46 8.11 7.39
CA ARG A 16 -0.99 8.19 6.02
C ARG A 16 0.41 8.78 5.97
N TYR A 17 1.30 8.13 5.23
CA TYR A 17 2.70 8.50 5.08
C TYR A 17 2.89 9.62 4.06
N ASP A 18 3.59 10.69 4.43
CA ASP A 18 3.94 11.80 3.54
C ASP A 18 5.40 11.82 3.09
N GLY A 19 6.24 10.91 3.59
CA GLY A 19 7.68 10.93 3.34
C GLY A 19 8.52 11.53 4.47
N THR A 20 7.92 11.97 5.58
CA THR A 20 8.64 12.69 6.65
C THR A 20 8.84 11.90 7.94
N THR A 21 8.05 10.85 8.16
CA THR A 21 8.18 9.94 9.31
C THR A 21 9.05 8.73 8.95
N ASP A 22 9.24 7.82 9.90
CA ASP A 22 9.98 6.57 9.67
C ASP A 22 9.27 5.71 8.61
N PRO A 23 9.91 5.40 7.46
CA PRO A 23 9.35 4.53 6.43
C PRO A 23 9.12 3.10 6.94
N ASP A 24 10.02 2.57 7.79
CA ASP A 24 9.95 1.18 8.26
C ASP A 24 8.74 1.01 9.19
N GLU A 25 8.50 1.97 10.08
CA GLU A 25 7.32 1.97 10.95
C GLU A 25 6.01 2.02 10.14
N HIS A 26 5.98 2.82 9.07
CA HIS A 26 4.82 2.88 8.17
C HIS A 26 4.58 1.55 7.45
N ILE A 27 5.65 0.94 6.94
CA ILE A 27 5.60 -0.35 6.25
C ILE A 27 5.10 -1.44 7.19
N ASP A 28 5.63 -1.52 8.42
CA ASP A 28 5.20 -2.49 9.42
C ASP A 28 3.71 -2.31 9.79
N ALA A 29 3.27 -1.06 9.99
CA ALA A 29 1.86 -0.75 10.27
C ALA A 29 0.95 -1.14 9.09
N TYR A 30 1.37 -0.83 7.87
CA TYR A 30 0.66 -1.19 6.65
C TYR A 30 0.54 -2.72 6.49
N ILE A 31 1.65 -3.45 6.59
CA ILE A 31 1.70 -4.93 6.47
C ILE A 31 0.83 -5.57 7.55
N THR A 32 0.94 -5.11 8.79
CA THR A 32 0.15 -5.64 9.92
C THR A 32 -1.35 -5.53 9.65
N GLN A 33 -1.79 -4.41 9.07
CA GLN A 33 -3.21 -4.19 8.83
C GLN A 33 -3.74 -4.84 7.56
N ILE A 34 -2.99 -4.83 6.46
CA ILE A 34 -3.41 -5.45 5.19
C ILE A 34 -3.51 -6.98 5.31
N ASN A 35 -2.62 -7.60 6.11
CA ASN A 35 -2.62 -9.04 6.39
C ASN A 35 -3.88 -9.53 7.13
N LEU A 36 -4.67 -8.63 7.73
CA LEU A 36 -5.98 -8.98 8.30
C LEU A 36 -7.03 -9.31 7.23
N TYR A 37 -6.78 -8.88 5.98
CA TYR A 37 -7.72 -9.02 4.87
C TYR A 37 -7.18 -9.92 3.75
N THR A 38 -5.87 -9.93 3.53
CA THR A 38 -5.25 -10.65 2.42
C THR A 38 -3.75 -10.87 2.62
N ASN A 39 -3.25 -11.97 2.07
CA ASN A 39 -1.81 -12.23 1.91
C ASN A 39 -1.39 -12.15 0.43
N GLY A 40 -2.23 -11.54 -0.43
CA GLY A 40 -1.99 -11.47 -1.86
C GLY A 40 -1.31 -10.17 -2.26
N ASP A 41 -0.07 -10.27 -2.76
CA ASP A 41 0.75 -9.13 -3.21
C ASP A 41 0.01 -8.19 -4.16
N ALA A 42 -0.80 -8.73 -5.08
CA ALA A 42 -1.58 -7.93 -6.02
C ALA A 42 -2.59 -7.00 -5.34
N ILE A 43 -3.21 -7.46 -4.24
CA ILE A 43 -4.13 -6.61 -3.46
C ILE A 43 -3.32 -5.62 -2.62
N MET A 44 -2.20 -6.06 -2.02
CA MET A 44 -1.31 -5.17 -1.27
C MET A 44 -0.87 -3.99 -2.14
N CYS A 45 -0.27 -4.24 -3.31
CA CYS A 45 0.13 -3.17 -4.24
C CYS A 45 -1.04 -2.26 -4.66
N ARG A 46 -2.24 -2.81 -4.84
CA ARG A 46 -3.43 -2.03 -5.21
C ARG A 46 -3.86 -1.09 -4.09
N VAL A 47 -3.71 -1.51 -2.84
CA VAL A 47 -4.16 -0.77 -1.66
C VAL A 47 -3.08 0.18 -1.13
N PHE A 48 -1.80 -0.13 -1.30
CA PHE A 48 -0.69 0.66 -0.77
C PHE A 48 -0.80 2.18 -1.02
N PRO A 49 -1.26 2.68 -2.19
CA PRO A 49 -1.42 4.11 -2.42
C PRO A 49 -2.38 4.80 -1.44
N THR A 50 -3.37 4.08 -0.90
CA THR A 50 -4.32 4.62 0.08
C THR A 50 -3.67 4.93 1.42
N SER A 51 -2.52 4.31 1.70
CA SER A 51 -1.69 4.57 2.88
C SER A 51 -0.77 5.78 2.73
N LEU A 52 -0.71 6.40 1.54
CA LEU A 52 0.17 7.54 1.25
C LEU A 52 -0.62 8.86 1.21
N LYS A 53 0.06 9.96 1.48
CA LYS A 53 -0.42 11.34 1.30
C LYS A 53 0.71 12.22 0.74
N GLY A 54 0.37 13.43 0.31
CA GLY A 54 1.37 14.44 -0.07
C GLY A 54 2.37 13.97 -1.13
N ALA A 55 3.66 14.23 -0.87
CA ALA A 55 4.75 13.95 -1.80
C ALA A 55 4.91 12.44 -2.08
N ALA A 56 4.77 11.58 -1.06
CA ALA A 56 4.86 10.14 -1.22
C ALA A 56 3.78 9.58 -2.17
N LEU A 57 2.53 10.04 -2.04
CA LEU A 57 1.46 9.65 -2.96
C LEU A 57 1.74 10.16 -4.38
N SER A 58 2.20 11.40 -4.51
CA SER A 58 2.52 11.98 -5.82
C SER A 58 3.62 11.19 -6.53
N TRP A 59 4.68 10.79 -5.80
CA TRP A 59 5.74 9.92 -6.32
C TRP A 59 5.17 8.58 -6.81
N TYR A 60 4.34 7.92 -5.99
CA TYR A 60 3.76 6.62 -6.37
C TYR A 60 2.93 6.71 -7.66
N THR A 61 2.11 7.75 -7.80
CA THR A 61 1.27 7.93 -9.00
C THR A 61 2.04 8.24 -10.28
N GLN A 62 3.31 8.64 -10.16
CA GLN A 62 4.20 8.91 -11.29
C GLN A 62 5.02 7.70 -11.73
N LEU A 63 4.93 6.58 -10.98
CA LEU A 63 5.62 5.35 -11.36
C LEU A 63 5.07 4.82 -12.69
N PRO A 64 5.93 4.33 -13.60
CA PRO A 64 5.49 3.73 -14.86
C PRO A 64 4.52 2.58 -14.62
N SER A 65 3.52 2.42 -15.49
CA SER A 65 2.60 1.29 -15.42
C SER A 65 3.37 -0.04 -15.45
N ARG A 66 3.05 -0.98 -14.56
CA ARG A 66 3.73 -2.30 -14.42
C ARG A 66 5.20 -2.21 -13.94
N SER A 67 5.61 -1.09 -13.33
CA SER A 67 6.92 -1.02 -12.63
C SER A 67 6.92 -1.73 -11.27
N VAL A 68 5.74 -2.09 -10.77
CA VAL A 68 5.53 -2.75 -9.48
C VAL A 68 4.95 -4.13 -9.74
N ASP A 69 5.81 -5.15 -9.72
CA ASP A 69 5.42 -6.53 -9.98
C ASP A 69 4.98 -7.26 -8.71
N ASN A 70 5.47 -6.83 -7.54
CA ASN A 70 5.11 -7.35 -6.22
C ASN A 70 5.30 -6.28 -5.12
N PHE A 71 4.83 -6.56 -3.90
CA PHE A 71 4.96 -5.61 -2.80
C PHE A 71 6.43 -5.36 -2.42
N ASN A 72 7.29 -6.38 -2.55
CA ASN A 72 8.73 -6.25 -2.26
C ASN A 72 9.46 -5.28 -3.19
N THR A 73 8.87 -4.89 -4.33
CA THR A 73 9.40 -3.80 -5.19
C THR A 73 9.02 -2.39 -4.70
N LEU A 74 8.14 -2.27 -3.70
CA LEU A 74 7.71 -0.99 -3.12
C LEU A 74 8.40 -0.64 -1.80
N VAL A 75 8.84 -1.66 -1.07
CA VAL A 75 9.59 -1.55 0.20
C VAL A 75 11.08 -1.46 -0.03
#